data_AF-A0A2P8CF27-F1
#
_entry.id   AF-A0A2P8CF27-F1
#
_cell.length_a   1.000
_cell.length_b   1.000
_cell.length_c   1.000
_cell.angle_alpha   90.00
_cell.angle_beta   90.00
_cell.angle_gamma   90.00
#
_symmetry.space_group_name_H-M   'P 1'
#
loop_
_entity.id
_entity.type
_entity.pdbx_description
1 polymer ?
#
loop_
_entity_poly.entity_id
_entity_poly.type
_entity_poly.pdbx_seq_one_letter_code
_entity_poly.pdbx_strand_id
1 'polypeptide(L)'
;MDAEFFQELSSMEPFKDSFWWAIKRPRTTPCEVRVAHGELTITHDPGAGVPMVRVPTAGLEIITPGRVRRLEAGVVLRIAGKPVAVMFDQVYARQRLGAAKEQGAGAFVGQAAQPAANVRGNMGLARSITARFLAALLAGGAVDTTSGT
;
A
#
# COMPACT_ATOMS: atom_id res chain seq x y z
N MET A 1 -14.37 19.17 1.27
CA MET A 1 -14.00 18.21 2.33
C MET A 1 -12.80 17.46 1.79
N ASP A 2 -11.63 17.72 2.37
CA ASP A 2 -10.41 17.00 1.98
C ASP A 2 -10.55 15.56 2.49
N ALA A 3 -10.44 14.59 1.59
CA ALA A 3 -10.55 13.19 1.96
C ALA A 3 -9.23 12.76 2.62
N GLU A 4 -9.25 12.61 3.94
CA GLU A 4 -8.11 12.10 4.69
C GLU A 4 -8.04 10.57 4.60
N PHE A 5 -6.82 10.05 4.51
CA PHE A 5 -6.55 8.62 4.49
C PHE A 5 -5.34 8.28 5.34
N PHE A 6 -5.41 7.15 6.03
CA PHE A 6 -4.32 6.62 6.84
C PHE A 6 -4.33 5.09 6.75
N GLN A 7 -3.17 4.50 6.49
CA GLN A 7 -3.02 3.06 6.48
C GLN A 7 -1.61 2.66 6.92
N GLU A 8 -1.54 1.85 7.97
CA GLU A 8 -0.32 1.17 8.41
C GLU A 8 -0.11 -0.13 7.63
N LEU A 9 1.12 -0.67 7.67
CA LEU A 9 1.46 -2.00 7.13
C LEU A 9 1.32 -2.10 5.60
N SER A 10 1.38 -0.96 4.90
CA SER A 10 1.59 -0.92 3.46
C SER A 10 3.04 -1.30 3.11
N SER A 11 3.32 -1.54 1.83
CA SER A 11 4.70 -1.72 1.35
C SER A 11 5.01 -0.76 0.22
N MET A 12 6.22 -0.18 0.26
CA MET A 12 6.71 0.74 -0.76
C MET A 12 7.90 0.13 -1.49
N GLU A 13 7.80 0.06 -2.80
CA GLU A 13 8.79 -0.62 -3.65
C GLU A 13 9.18 0.25 -4.85
N PRO A 14 10.46 0.30 -5.23
CA PRO A 14 10.84 0.80 -6.55
C PRO A 14 10.09 0.00 -7.62
N PHE A 15 9.30 0.70 -8.44
CA PHE A 15 8.52 0.04 -9.47
C PHE A 15 9.39 -0.25 -10.70
N LYS A 16 9.30 -1.48 -11.22
CA LYS A 16 9.84 -1.85 -12.53
C LYS A 16 8.69 -2.39 -13.36
N ASP A 17 8.47 -1.82 -14.54
CA ASP A 17 7.43 -2.28 -15.46
C ASP A 17 7.81 -3.61 -16.11
N SER A 18 7.67 -4.68 -15.33
CA SER A 18 8.03 -6.04 -15.72
C SER A 18 7.06 -7.03 -15.09
N PHE A 19 6.62 -8.00 -15.90
CA PHE A 19 5.83 -9.13 -15.41
C PHE A 19 6.56 -9.91 -14.31
N TRP A 20 7.89 -10.04 -14.45
CA TRP A 20 8.74 -10.66 -13.43
C TRP A 20 8.78 -9.86 -12.13
N TRP A 21 8.72 -8.52 -12.20
CA TRP A 21 8.64 -7.70 -11.00
C TRP A 21 7.36 -8.00 -10.23
N ALA A 22 6.20 -8.04 -10.90
CA ALA A 22 4.91 -8.33 -10.26
C ALA A 22 4.87 -9.70 -9.54
N ILE A 23 5.59 -10.68 -10.08
CA ILE A 23 5.71 -12.04 -9.52
C ILE A 23 6.76 -12.11 -8.40
N LYS A 24 7.96 -11.55 -8.63
CA LYS A 24 9.11 -11.60 -7.72
C LYS A 24 9.34 -10.27 -7.01
N ARG A 25 8.26 -9.67 -6.52
CA ARG A 25 8.34 -8.38 -5.82
C ARG A 25 9.34 -8.47 -4.66
N PRO A 26 10.29 -7.53 -4.56
CA PRO A 26 11.21 -7.51 -3.43
C PRO A 26 10.40 -7.35 -2.14
N ARG A 27 10.57 -8.27 -1.19
CA ARG A 27 9.91 -8.16 0.12
C ARG A 27 10.43 -6.93 0.84
N THR A 28 9.66 -5.85 0.80
CA THR A 28 10.06 -4.56 1.37
C THR A 28 9.58 -4.36 2.80
N THR A 29 10.29 -3.45 3.45
CA THR A 29 10.01 -2.97 4.80
C THR A 29 8.59 -2.41 4.87
N PRO A 30 7.80 -2.77 5.90
CA PRO A 30 6.49 -2.18 6.10
C PRO A 30 6.62 -0.66 6.25
N CYS A 31 5.69 0.04 5.62
CA CYS A 31 5.54 1.47 5.73
C CYS A 31 4.11 1.85 6.11
N GLU A 32 4.00 3.04 6.67
CA GLU A 32 2.76 3.74 6.87
C GLU A 32 2.59 4.77 5.76
N VAL A 33 1.36 4.89 5.25
CA VAL A 33 0.99 5.92 4.29
C VAL A 33 -0.15 6.77 4.86
N ARG A 34 0.00 8.07 4.73
CA ARG A 34 -1.00 9.05 5.16
C ARG A 34 -1.23 10.08 4.06
N VAL A 35 -2.48 10.34 3.73
CA VAL A 35 -2.91 11.47 2.89
C VAL A 35 -3.72 12.40 3.76
N ALA A 36 -3.19 13.58 4.06
CA ALA A 36 -3.87 14.59 4.86
C ALA A 36 -3.35 15.97 4.49
N HIS A 37 -4.19 17.00 4.63
CA HIS A 37 -3.80 18.40 4.41
C HIS A 37 -3.13 18.66 3.03
N GLY A 38 -3.56 17.93 1.99
CA GLY A 38 -2.99 18.07 0.64
C GLY A 38 -1.59 17.48 0.48
N GLU A 39 -1.18 16.57 1.37
CA GLU A 39 0.13 15.93 1.33
C GLU A 39 0.03 14.41 1.51
N LEU A 40 0.87 13.71 0.77
CA LEU A 40 1.17 12.29 0.96
C LEU A 40 2.43 12.17 1.80
N THR A 41 2.31 11.52 2.95
CA THR A 41 3.42 11.15 3.83
C THR A 41 3.60 9.64 3.81
N ILE A 42 4.85 9.18 3.69
CA ILE A 42 5.23 7.78 3.75
C ILE A 42 6.33 7.62 4.80
N THR A 43 6.09 6.78 5.81
CA THR A 43 7.00 6.53 6.94
C THR A 43 7.46 5.07 6.89
N HIS A 44 8.77 4.83 6.83
CA HIS A 44 9.33 3.48 6.99
C HIS A 44 9.44 3.15 8.47
N ASP A 45 9.00 1.95 8.87
CA ASP A 45 8.90 1.54 10.26
C ASP A 45 7.94 2.43 11.09
N PRO A 46 6.68 2.00 11.32
CA PRO A 46 5.70 2.79 12.07
C PRO A 46 6.15 3.09 13.51
N GLY A 47 7.21 2.45 14.03
CA GLY A 47 7.82 2.77 15.33
C GLY A 47 8.88 3.88 15.30
N ALA A 48 9.42 4.25 14.14
CA ALA A 48 10.52 5.20 14.04
C ALA A 48 10.07 6.67 13.96
N GLY A 49 8.82 6.94 13.55
CA GLY A 49 8.23 8.28 13.52
C GLY A 49 8.85 9.30 12.55
N VAL A 50 9.86 8.90 11.77
CA VAL A 50 10.53 9.79 10.81
C VAL A 50 9.98 9.56 9.40
N PRO A 51 9.25 10.52 8.81
CA PRO A 51 8.73 10.38 7.46
C PRO A 51 9.89 10.28 6.47
N MET A 52 9.90 9.22 5.67
CA MET A 52 10.91 9.01 4.63
C MET A 52 10.60 9.85 3.39
N VAL A 53 9.31 10.04 3.11
CA VAL A 53 8.84 10.82 1.95
C VAL A 53 7.66 11.68 2.39
N ARG A 54 7.73 12.97 2.09
CA ARG A 54 6.60 13.90 2.19
C ARG A 54 6.50 14.63 0.86
N VAL A 55 5.39 14.46 0.17
CA VAL A 55 5.15 15.08 -1.13
C VAL A 55 3.76 15.72 -1.17
N PRO A 56 3.61 16.93 -1.75
CA PRO A 56 2.30 17.48 -2.04
C PRO A 56 1.49 16.53 -2.93
N THR A 57 0.20 16.35 -2.64
CA THR A 57 -0.69 15.58 -3.53
C THR A 57 -1.02 16.35 -4.79
N ALA A 58 -1.01 17.69 -4.74
CA ALA A 58 -1.23 18.55 -5.90
C ALA A 58 -0.18 18.28 -6.99
N GLY A 59 -0.62 17.78 -8.14
CA GLY A 59 0.28 17.45 -9.26
C GLY A 59 1.07 16.16 -9.09
N LEU A 60 0.82 15.37 -8.04
CA LEU A 60 1.40 14.03 -7.89
C LEU A 60 0.84 13.12 -9.00
N GLU A 61 1.73 12.52 -9.79
CA GLU A 61 1.28 11.68 -10.90
C GLU A 61 1.03 10.24 -10.44
N ILE A 62 -0.18 9.76 -10.70
CA ILE A 62 -0.54 8.35 -10.64
C ILE A 62 -0.25 7.76 -12.02
N ILE A 63 0.67 6.79 -12.05
CA ILE A 63 1.22 6.17 -13.27
C ILE A 63 1.04 4.64 -13.27
N THR A 64 0.02 4.16 -12.54
CA THR A 64 -0.29 2.73 -12.36
C THR A 64 -0.52 2.02 -13.70
N PRO A 65 0.38 1.12 -14.13
CA PRO A 65 0.19 0.43 -15.39
C PRO A 65 -0.96 -0.57 -15.31
N GLY A 66 -1.61 -0.85 -16.45
CA GLY A 66 -2.81 -1.69 -16.50
C GLY A 66 -2.66 -3.08 -15.86
N ARG A 67 -1.46 -3.66 -15.86
CA ARG A 67 -1.16 -4.94 -15.19
C ARG A 67 -1.28 -4.85 -13.67
N VAL A 68 -0.81 -3.75 -13.07
CA VAL A 68 -0.93 -3.49 -11.62
C VAL A 68 -2.36 -3.10 -11.29
N ARG A 69 -3.01 -2.30 -12.15
CA ARG A 69 -4.41 -1.92 -12.01
C ARG A 69 -5.33 -3.13 -11.92
N ARG A 70 -5.08 -4.20 -12.69
CA ARG A 70 -5.83 -5.47 -12.62
C ARG A 70 -5.70 -6.22 -11.30
N LEU A 71 -4.60 -6.03 -10.56
CA LEU A 71 -4.46 -6.59 -9.22
C LEU A 71 -5.35 -5.84 -8.22
N GLU A 72 -5.60 -4.55 -8.49
CA GLU A 72 -6.38 -3.64 -7.67
C GLU A 72 -5.89 -3.58 -6.20
N ALA A 73 -4.65 -3.96 -5.93
CA ALA A 73 -4.08 -4.08 -4.58
C ALA A 73 -2.89 -3.13 -4.36
N GLY A 74 -2.79 -2.07 -5.17
CA GLY A 74 -1.76 -1.06 -5.06
C GLY A 74 -1.82 -0.01 -6.17
N VAL A 75 -1.05 1.06 -5.99
CA VAL A 75 -0.96 2.22 -6.87
C VAL A 75 0.51 2.49 -7.17
N VAL A 76 0.83 2.88 -8.41
CA VAL A 76 2.17 3.37 -8.76
C VAL A 76 2.13 4.89 -8.89
N LEU A 77 3.04 5.55 -8.18
CA LEU A 77 3.16 7.00 -8.10
C LEU A 77 4.51 7.44 -8.69
N ARG A 78 4.58 8.62 -9.28
CA ARG A 78 5.85 9.26 -9.63
C ARG A 78 6.28 10.21 -8.52
N ILE A 79 7.28 9.81 -7.74
CA ILE A 79 7.82 10.57 -6.62
C ILE A 79 9.25 10.98 -6.98
N ALA A 80 9.53 12.29 -7.00
CA ALA A 80 10.83 12.84 -7.39
C ALA A 80 11.36 12.26 -8.72
N GLY A 81 10.48 12.12 -9.72
CA GLY A 81 10.79 11.57 -11.04
C GLY A 81 10.95 10.05 -11.09
N LYS A 82 10.84 9.34 -9.97
CA LYS A 82 11.01 7.89 -9.89
C LYS A 82 9.66 7.20 -9.71
N PRO A 83 9.41 6.08 -10.41
CA PRO A 83 8.18 5.31 -10.21
C PRO A 83 8.28 4.47 -8.94
N VAL A 84 7.31 4.61 -8.06
CA VAL A 84 7.23 3.96 -6.76
C VAL A 84 5.88 3.28 -6.62
N ALA A 85 5.87 1.99 -6.33
CA ALA A 85 4.65 1.23 -6.07
C ALA A 85 4.34 1.25 -4.57
N VAL A 86 3.10 1.60 -4.23
CA VAL A 86 2.51 1.48 -2.90
C VAL A 86 1.52 0.32 -2.95
N MET A 87 1.81 -0.76 -2.23
CA MET A 87 1.01 -1.98 -2.24
C MET A 87 0.34 -2.23 -0.88
N PHE A 88 -0.85 -2.82 -0.94
CA PHE A 88 -1.70 -3.10 0.24
C PHE A 88 -2.04 -4.58 0.41
N ASP A 89 -1.46 -5.46 -0.42
CA ASP A 89 -1.71 -6.90 -0.41
C ASP A 89 -1.15 -7.64 0.82
N GLN A 90 -0.32 -6.98 1.61
CA GLN A 90 0.23 -7.52 2.86
C GLN A 90 -0.45 -6.99 4.13
N VAL A 91 -1.35 -6.00 4.04
CA VAL A 91 -1.99 -5.38 5.20
C VAL A 91 -2.70 -6.44 6.05
N TYR A 92 -3.52 -7.29 5.42
CA TYR A 92 -4.27 -8.32 6.14
C TYR A 92 -3.36 -9.39 6.77
N ALA A 93 -2.34 -9.85 6.03
CA ALA A 93 -1.41 -10.86 6.52
C ALA A 93 -0.67 -10.38 7.77
N ARG A 94 -0.32 -9.09 7.81
CA ARG A 94 0.39 -8.48 8.94
C ARG A 94 -0.54 -8.10 10.09
N GLN A 95 -1.77 -7.64 9.82
CA GLN A 95 -2.79 -7.41 10.86
C GLN A 95 -3.12 -8.70 11.63
N ARG A 96 -3.22 -9.85 10.94
CA ARG A 96 -3.41 -11.15 11.61
C ARG A 96 -2.23 -11.55 12.49
N LEU A 97 -0.99 -11.28 12.06
CA LEU A 97 0.20 -11.56 12.85
C LEU A 97 0.32 -10.64 14.08
N GLY A 98 -0.10 -9.38 13.96
CA GLY A 98 -0.19 -8.43 15.08
C GLY A 98 -1.23 -8.87 16.11
N ALA A 99 -2.45 -9.17 15.67
CA ALA A 99 -3.51 -9.67 16.55
C ALA A 99 -3.13 -11.00 17.23
N ALA A 100 -2.42 -11.89 16.53
CA ALA A 100 -1.91 -13.13 17.12
C ALA A 100 -0.81 -12.89 18.17
N LYS A 101 0.00 -11.82 18.04
CA LYS A 101 0.97 -11.41 19.06
C LYS A 101 0.32 -10.79 20.29
N GLU A 102 -0.73 -9.98 20.10
CA GLU A 102 -1.46 -9.35 21.20
C GLU A 102 -2.33 -10.33 21.99
N GLN A 103 -2.84 -11.39 21.35
CA GLN A 103 -3.65 -12.43 21.99
C GLN A 103 -2.85 -13.48 22.79
N GLY A 104 -1.52 -13.33 22.87
CA GLY A 104 -0.73 -13.95 23.92
C GLY A 104 0.14 -15.13 23.48
N ALA A 105 1.32 -15.15 24.10
CA ALA A 105 2.29 -16.23 24.18
C ALA A 105 1.75 -17.52 24.85
N GLY A 106 0.44 -17.83 24.70
CA GLY A 106 -0.25 -18.92 25.39
C GLY A 106 -1.09 -19.85 24.49
N ALA A 107 -1.25 -19.56 23.20
CA ALA A 107 -1.90 -20.48 22.26
C ALA A 107 -0.85 -21.44 21.67
N PHE A 108 -0.42 -22.40 22.50
CA PHE A 108 0.33 -23.58 22.12
C PHE A 108 -0.21 -24.22 20.82
N VAL A 109 0.71 -24.68 19.96
CA VAL A 109 0.65 -25.99 19.28
C VAL A 109 -0.77 -26.42 18.86
N GLY A 110 -1.31 -25.89 17.75
CA GLY A 110 -2.63 -26.37 17.30
C GLY A 110 -3.17 -25.80 16.00
N GLN A 111 -2.78 -24.59 15.61
CA GLN A 111 -3.12 -24.08 14.28
C GLN A 111 -1.86 -23.95 13.45
N ALA A 112 -1.55 -25.08 12.83
CA ALA A 112 -0.81 -25.17 11.59
C ALA A 112 -1.06 -23.93 10.72
N ALA A 113 0.04 -23.35 10.26
CA ALA A 113 0.17 -22.79 8.93
C ALA A 113 -1.05 -23.05 8.04
N GLN A 114 -1.94 -22.07 7.94
CA GLN A 114 -2.71 -21.86 6.73
C GLN A 114 -2.21 -20.57 6.09
N PRO A 115 -1.05 -20.61 5.38
CA PRO A 115 -0.55 -19.43 4.69
C PRO A 115 -1.36 -19.11 3.43
N ALA A 116 -2.34 -19.96 3.05
CA ALA A 116 -2.97 -19.94 1.73
C ALA A 116 -4.51 -19.80 1.72
N ALA A 117 -5.21 -19.97 2.85
CA ALA A 117 -6.67 -20.18 2.82
C ALA A 117 -7.52 -18.90 2.66
N ASN A 118 -6.96 -17.70 2.82
CA ASN A 118 -7.73 -16.44 2.77
C ASN A 118 -7.19 -15.41 1.76
N VAL A 119 -6.56 -15.86 0.67
CA VAL A 119 -6.08 -14.97 -0.40
C VAL A 119 -7.23 -14.12 -0.99
N ARG A 120 -8.44 -14.69 -1.14
CA ARG A 120 -9.62 -13.95 -1.62
C ARG A 120 -10.08 -12.85 -0.65
N GLY A 121 -10.10 -13.11 0.65
CA GLY A 121 -10.44 -12.10 1.67
C GLY A 121 -9.39 -11.00 1.78
N ASN A 122 -8.11 -11.37 1.66
CA ASN A 122 -6.97 -10.44 1.66
C ASN A 122 -7.04 -9.47 0.47
N MET A 123 -7.34 -9.97 -0.74
CA MET A 123 -7.45 -9.13 -1.93
C MET A 123 -8.65 -8.20 -1.88
N GLY A 124 -9.81 -8.63 -1.34
CA GLY A 124 -10.97 -7.75 -1.18
C GLY A 124 -10.69 -6.54 -0.28
N LEU A 125 -10.00 -6.78 0.85
CA LEU A 125 -9.57 -5.71 1.74
C LEU A 125 -8.54 -4.79 1.06
N ALA A 126 -7.50 -5.36 0.45
CA ALA A 126 -6.48 -4.59 -0.26
C ALA A 126 -7.10 -3.69 -1.35
N ARG A 127 -8.11 -4.18 -2.05
CA ARG A 127 -8.90 -3.41 -3.04
C ARG A 127 -9.62 -2.22 -2.43
N SER A 128 -10.34 -2.45 -1.33
CA SER A 128 -11.05 -1.37 -0.63
C SER A 128 -10.09 -0.29 -0.12
N ILE A 129 -8.93 -0.69 0.41
CA ILE A 129 -7.88 0.22 0.88
C ILE A 129 -7.30 1.00 -0.30
N THR A 130 -6.97 0.31 -1.40
CA THR A 130 -6.45 0.92 -2.64
C THR A 130 -7.43 1.96 -3.19
N ALA A 131 -8.73 1.65 -3.24
CA ALA A 131 -9.75 2.56 -3.74
C ALA A 131 -9.88 3.82 -2.86
N ARG A 132 -9.86 3.66 -1.52
CA ARG A 132 -9.88 4.79 -0.58
C ARG A 132 -8.62 5.65 -0.68
N PHE A 133 -7.46 5.01 -0.81
CA PHE A 133 -6.18 5.71 -0.99
C PHE A 133 -6.18 6.51 -2.28
N LEU A 134 -6.58 5.90 -3.40
CA LEU A 134 -6.68 6.56 -4.70
C LEU A 134 -7.66 7.74 -4.64
N ALA A 135 -8.83 7.56 -4.02
CA ALA A 135 -9.80 8.65 -3.84
C ALA A 135 -9.23 9.81 -3.03
N ALA A 136 -8.47 9.55 -1.97
CA ALA A 136 -7.81 10.58 -1.17
C ALA A 136 -6.74 11.33 -1.96
N LEU A 137 -5.92 10.61 -2.74
CA LEU A 137 -4.92 11.23 -3.63
C LEU A 137 -5.58 12.14 -4.67
N LEU A 138 -6.62 11.66 -5.34
CA LEU A 138 -7.36 12.42 -6.35
C LEU A 138 -8.06 13.63 -5.74
N ALA A 139 -8.66 13.49 -4.56
CA ALA A 139 -9.24 14.61 -3.82
C ALA A 139 -8.20 15.67 -3.44
N GLY A 140 -6.97 15.23 -3.14
CA GLY A 140 -5.82 16.09 -2.90
C GLY A 140 -5.18 16.71 -4.16
N GLY A 141 -5.74 16.48 -5.35
CA GLY A 141 -5.23 17.06 -6.61
C GLY A 141 -4.14 16.24 -7.31
N ALA A 142 -4.01 14.95 -6.99
CA ALA A 142 -3.17 14.05 -7.78
C ALA A 142 -3.74 13.87 -9.19
N VAL A 143 -2.87 13.67 -10.16
CA VAL A 143 -3.24 13.53 -11.59
C VAL A 143 -3.11 12.07 -12.00
N ASP A 144 -4.22 11.44 -12.38
CA ASP A 144 -4.21 10.11 -12.97
C ASP A 144 -3.87 10.15 -14.46
N THR A 145 -2.61 9.86 -14.77
CA THR A 145 -2.11 9.83 -16.15
C THR A 145 -2.40 8.51 -16.86
N THR A 146 -3.00 7.54 -16.17
CA THR A 146 -3.29 6.20 -16.70
C THR A 146 -4.58 6.14 -17.50
N SER A 147 -5.37 7.22 -17.48
CA SER A 147 -6.65 7.34 -18.21
C SER A 147 -6.49 7.94 -19.61
N GLY A 148 -5.25 8.23 -20.05
CA GLY A 148 -4.93 8.97 -21.27
C GLY A 148 -4.40 8.16 -22.45
N THR A 149 -4.42 6.83 -22.40
CA THR A 149 -3.95 5.96 -23.51
C THR A 149 -4.87 4.77 -23.78
#